data_AF-A0A3C0CM51-F1
#
_entry.id   AF-A0A3C0CM51-F1
#
_cell.length_a   1.000
_cell.length_b   1.000
_cell.length_c   1.000
_cell.angle_alpha   90.00
_cell.angle_beta   90.00
_cell.angle_gamma   90.00
#
_symmetry.space_group_name_H-M   'P 1'
#
loop_
_entity.id
_entity.type
_entity.pdbx_description
1 polymer ?
#
loop_
_entity_poly.entity_id
_entity_poly.type
_entity_poly.pdbx_seq_one_letter_code
_entity_poly.pdbx_strand_id
1 'polypeptide(L)'
;MRLTAKILKKPITSALIAIVCGFLVAAVVLAAAGYNPWQAFGALFSGMFARPKYISNVLIKAAPIILTGLSVAFAYKTSLFNIGAEGQYIVSA
;
A
#
# COMPACT_ATOMS: atom_id res chain seq x y z
N MET A 1 27.18 -0.99 -10.54
CA MET A 1 26.07 -0.47 -11.36
C MET A 1 25.15 -1.53 -11.98
N ARG A 2 25.64 -2.67 -12.50
CA ARG A 2 24.77 -3.72 -13.08
C ARG A 2 23.90 -4.49 -12.07
N LEU A 3 24.39 -4.69 -10.83
CA LEU A 3 23.67 -5.43 -9.80
C LEU A 3 22.44 -4.67 -9.27
N THR A 4 22.60 -3.37 -9.00
CA THR A 4 21.52 -2.46 -8.57
C THR A 4 20.41 -2.38 -9.61
N ALA A 5 20.76 -2.24 -10.90
CA ALA A 5 19.77 -2.26 -11.98
C ALA A 5 19.02 -3.59 -12.10
N LYS A 6 19.66 -4.71 -11.78
CA LYS A 6 19.04 -6.04 -11.82
C LYS A 6 18.07 -6.27 -10.65
N ILE A 7 18.38 -5.70 -9.49
CA ILE A 7 17.50 -5.73 -8.30
C ILE A 7 16.28 -4.83 -8.52
N LEU A 8 16.49 -3.62 -9.03
CA LEU A 8 15.41 -2.65 -9.29
C LEU A 8 14.36 -3.14 -10.30
N LYS A 9 14.72 -4.08 -11.18
CA LYS A 9 13.82 -4.69 -12.17
C LYS A 9 12.82 -5.69 -11.58
N LYS A 10 12.94 -6.07 -10.30
CA LYS A 10 11.98 -6.98 -9.67
C LYS A 10 10.74 -6.22 -9.19
N PRO A 11 9.51 -6.70 -9.45
CA PRO A 11 8.28 -6.02 -9.04
C PRO A 11 8.12 -5.86 -7.53
N ILE A 12 8.75 -6.73 -6.74
CA ILE A 12 8.79 -6.61 -5.27
C ILE A 12 9.60 -5.38 -4.84
N THR A 13 10.66 -5.03 -5.58
CA THR A 13 11.51 -3.89 -5.22
C THR A 13 10.78 -2.57 -5.41
N SER A 14 9.99 -2.42 -6.48
CA SER A 14 9.15 -1.23 -6.66
C SER A 14 8.07 -1.12 -5.58
N ALA A 15 7.45 -2.24 -5.17
CA ALA A 15 6.49 -2.26 -4.07
C ALA A 15 7.10 -1.81 -2.74
N LEU A 16 8.29 -2.33 -2.38
CA LEU A 16 9.00 -1.93 -1.16
C LEU A 16 9.38 -0.45 -1.17
N ILE A 17 9.88 0.06 -2.30
CA ILE A 17 10.20 1.49 -2.45
C ILE A 17 8.94 2.34 -2.25
N ALA A 18 7.82 1.97 -2.86
CA ALA A 18 6.55 2.68 -2.71
C ALA A 18 6.08 2.72 -1.25
N ILE A 19 6.19 1.60 -0.52
CA ILE A 19 5.86 1.53 0.90
C ILE A 19 6.73 2.50 1.72
N VAL A 20 8.05 2.47 1.51
CA VAL A 20 8.99 3.35 2.23
C VAL A 20 8.70 4.82 1.92
N CYS A 21 8.51 5.17 0.64
CA CYS A 21 8.13 6.53 0.25
C CYS A 21 6.81 6.97 0.90
N GLY A 22 5.82 6.09 1.00
CA GLY A 22 4.55 6.38 1.68
C GLY A 22 4.75 6.72 3.17
N PHE A 23 5.55 5.91 3.89
CA PHE A 23 5.89 6.21 5.29
C PHE A 23 6.69 7.51 5.43
N LEU A 24 7.60 7.81 4.51
CA LEU A 24 8.36 9.07 4.52
C LEU A 24 7.43 10.28 4.34
N VAL A 25 6.51 10.23 3.36
CA VAL A 25 5.53 11.29 3.15
C VAL A 25 4.63 11.45 4.37
N ALA A 26 4.13 10.34 4.93
CA ALA A 26 3.32 10.37 6.15
C ALA A 26 4.09 10.99 7.34
N ALA A 27 5.39 10.69 7.47
CA ALA A 27 6.23 11.25 8.53
C ALA A 27 6.39 12.76 8.38
N VAL A 28 6.61 13.26 7.16
CA VAL A 28 6.70 14.69 6.87
C VAL A 28 5.39 15.39 7.22
N VAL A 29 4.25 14.82 6.82
CA VAL A 29 2.92 15.38 7.12
C VAL A 29 2.65 15.42 8.63
N LEU A 30 2.95 14.34 9.35
CA LEU A 30 2.80 14.27 10.81
C LEU A 30 3.67 15.30 11.53
N ALA A 31 4.94 15.43 11.12
CA ALA A 31 5.86 16.41 11.68
C ALA A 31 5.38 17.85 11.40
N ALA A 32 4.92 18.13 10.18
CA ALA A 32 4.36 19.43 9.82
C ALA A 32 3.09 19.78 10.63
N ALA A 33 2.31 18.77 11.02
CA ALA A 33 1.15 18.92 11.89
C ALA A 33 1.51 18.99 13.40
N GLY A 34 2.79 18.95 13.77
CA GLY A 34 3.27 19.03 15.16
C GLY A 34 3.24 17.71 15.93
N TYR A 35 2.95 16.59 15.27
CA TYR A 35 2.97 15.26 15.89
C TYR A 35 4.33 14.58 15.72
N ASN A 36 4.73 13.76 16.71
CA ASN A 36 5.93 12.93 16.60
C ASN A 36 5.65 11.71 15.69
N PRO A 37 6.29 11.59 14.51
CA PRO A 37 6.00 10.50 13.57
C PRO A 37 6.30 9.11 14.14
N TRP A 38 7.35 8.98 14.96
CA TRP A 38 7.72 7.69 15.54
C TRP A 38 6.69 7.19 16.54
N GLN A 39 6.11 8.08 17.35
CA GLN A 39 5.02 7.72 18.24
C GLN A 39 3.76 7.34 17.46
N ALA A 40 3.44 8.09 16.40
CA ALA A 40 2.29 7.81 15.55
C ALA A 40 2.41 6.45 14.84
N PHE A 41 3.57 6.13 14.26
CA PHE A 41 3.81 4.82 13.65
C PHE A 41 3.82 3.70 14.69
N GLY A 42 4.40 3.93 15.87
CA GLY A 42 4.31 2.98 16.98
C GLY A 42 2.86 2.67 17.37
N ALA A 43 2.01 3.70 17.47
CA ALA A 43 0.58 3.56 17.72
C ALA A 43 -0.15 2.80 16.59
N LEU A 44 0.22 3.05 15.33
CA LEU A 44 -0.34 2.35 14.17
C LEU A 44 -0.06 0.85 14.22
N PHE A 45 1.20 0.44 14.45
CA PHE A 45 1.56 -0.98 14.50
C PHE A 45 0.98 -1.67 15.73
N SER A 46 1.09 -1.06 16.91
CA SER A 46 0.52 -1.62 18.15
C SER A 46 -0.99 -1.74 18.07
N GLY A 47 -1.69 -0.74 17.50
CA GLY A 47 -3.13 -0.76 17.30
C GLY A 47 -3.57 -1.88 16.36
N MET A 48 -2.83 -2.12 15.28
CA MET A 48 -3.13 -3.21 14.34
C MET A 48 -2.98 -4.59 14.99
N PHE A 49 -1.95 -4.81 15.80
CA PHE A 49 -1.67 -6.12 16.43
C PHE A 49 -2.36 -6.32 17.79
N ALA A 50 -3.04 -5.30 18.32
CA ALA A 50 -3.61 -5.35 19.67
C ALA A 50 -4.67 -6.45 19.86
N ARG A 51 -5.43 -6.81 18.82
CA ARG A 51 -6.45 -7.88 18.88
C ARG A 51 -6.53 -8.64 17.55
N PRO A 52 -6.81 -9.96 17.57
CA PRO A 52 -7.01 -10.73 16.34
C PRO A 52 -8.02 -10.10 15.38
N LYS A 53 -9.12 -9.53 15.92
CA LYS A 53 -10.14 -8.82 15.14
C LYS A 53 -9.58 -7.64 14.34
N TYR A 54 -8.57 -6.92 14.85
CA TYR A 54 -7.99 -5.77 14.14
C TYR A 54 -7.13 -6.21 12.97
N ILE A 55 -6.38 -7.30 13.13
CA ILE A 55 -5.64 -7.94 12.03
C ILE A 55 -6.63 -8.40 10.95
N SER A 56 -7.73 -9.05 11.35
CA SER A 56 -8.79 -9.44 10.41
C SER A 56 -9.38 -8.22 9.69
N ASN A 57 -9.66 -7.12 10.40
CA ASN A 57 -10.15 -5.89 9.78
C ASN A 57 -9.16 -5.31 8.77
N VAL A 58 -7.85 -5.36 9.04
CA VAL A 58 -6.83 -4.91 8.09
C VAL A 58 -6.85 -5.77 6.83
N LEU A 59 -6.92 -7.10 6.97
CA LEU A 59 -7.01 -8.00 5.82
C LEU A 59 -8.30 -7.80 5.01
N ILE A 60 -9.44 -7.66 5.69
CA ILE A 60 -10.74 -7.40 5.05
C ILE A 60 -10.70 -6.09 4.25
N LYS A 61 -10.13 -5.03 4.81
CA LYS A 61 -10.00 -3.74 4.11
C LYS A 61 -8.94 -3.74 3.01
N ALA A 62 -7.89 -4.56 3.14
CA ALA A 62 -6.83 -4.67 2.13
C ALA A 62 -7.27 -5.49 0.92
N ALA A 63 -8.11 -6.52 1.09
CA ALA A 63 -8.58 -7.39 0.03
C ALA A 63 -9.16 -6.65 -1.20
N PRO A 64 -10.14 -5.73 -1.07
CA PRO A 64 -10.68 -5.01 -2.23
C PRO A 64 -9.63 -4.14 -2.91
N ILE A 65 -8.74 -3.50 -2.16
CA ILE A 65 -7.65 -2.68 -2.71
C ILE A 65 -6.69 -3.53 -3.55
N ILE A 66 -6.32 -4.71 -3.05
CA ILE A 66 -5.44 -5.65 -3.74
C ILE A 66 -6.11 -6.18 -5.02
N LEU A 67 -7.39 -6.56 -4.94
CA LEU A 67 -8.14 -7.09 -6.09
C LEU A 67 -8.35 -6.02 -7.17
N THR A 68 -8.64 -4.77 -6.79
CA THR A 68 -8.72 -3.62 -7.71
C THR A 68 -7.35 -3.34 -8.35
N GLY A 69 -6.25 -3.43 -7.61
CA GLY A 69 -4.91 -3.31 -8.20
C GLY A 69 -4.60 -4.42 -9.21
N LEU A 70 -5.02 -5.65 -8.89
CA LEU A 70 -4.82 -6.82 -9.74
C LEU A 70 -5.60 -6.73 -11.05
N SER A 71 -6.85 -6.25 -11.03
CA SER A 71 -7.65 -6.07 -12.25
C SER A 71 -7.03 -5.06 -13.21
N VAL A 72 -6.50 -3.95 -12.68
CA VAL A 72 -5.76 -2.94 -13.47
C VAL A 72 -4.49 -3.54 -14.07
N ALA A 73 -3.72 -4.28 -13.27
CA ALA A 73 -2.50 -4.95 -13.74
C ALA A 73 -2.80 -5.99 -14.84
N PHE A 74 -3.92 -6.70 -14.73
CA PHE A 74 -4.37 -7.65 -15.74
C PHE A 74 -4.75 -6.97 -17.06
N ALA A 75 -5.53 -5.88 -17.01
CA ALA A 75 -5.90 -5.12 -18.21
C ALA A 75 -4.68 -4.56 -18.94
N TYR A 76 -3.70 -4.02 -18.20
CA TYR A 76 -2.45 -3.55 -18.82
C TYR A 76 -1.67 -4.66 -19.52
N LYS A 77 -1.71 -5.90 -19.02
CA LYS A 77 -1.08 -7.04 -19.70
C LYS A 77 -1.71 -7.36 -21.06
N THR A 78 -2.98 -7.06 -21.26
CA THR A 78 -3.69 -7.26 -22.53
C THR A 78 -3.73 -6.00 -23.40
N SER A 79 -2.92 -4.98 -23.06
CA SER A 79 -2.91 -3.65 -23.73
C SER A 79 -4.26 -2.92 -23.66
N LEU A 80 -5.09 -3.24 -22.66
CA LEU A 80 -6.34 -2.55 -22.38
C LEU A 80 -6.18 -1.63 -21.18
N PHE A 81 -6.98 -0.55 -21.16
CA PHE A 81 -7.03 0.37 -20.04
C PHE A 81 -8.23 0.06 -19.13
N ASN A 82 -8.00 0.01 -17.82
CA ASN A 82 -9.07 -0.19 -16.84
C ASN A 82 -9.59 1.16 -16.32
N ILE A 83 -10.79 1.56 -16.74
CA ILE A 83 -11.47 2.80 -16.28
C ILE A 83 -12.37 2.54 -15.06
N GLY A 84 -12.75 1.28 -14.81
CA GLY A 84 -13.73 0.91 -13.78
C GLY A 84 -13.15 0.65 -12.39
N ALA A 85 -11.89 1.03 -12.12
CA ALA A 85 -11.20 0.68 -10.88
C ALA A 85 -11.93 1.19 -9.62
N GLU A 86 -12.49 2.41 -9.67
CA GLU A 86 -13.26 2.98 -8.56
C GLU A 86 -14.54 2.18 -8.28
N GLY A 87 -15.28 1.80 -9.34
CA GLY A 87 -16.47 0.96 -9.22
C GLY A 87 -16.14 -0.45 -8.70
N GLN A 88 -15.01 -1.02 -9.13
CA GLN A 88 -14.53 -2.32 -8.63
C GLN A 88 -14.18 -2.25 -7.14
N TYR A 89 -13.57 -1.16 -6.67
CA TYR A 89 -13.33 -0.93 -5.25
C TYR A 89 -14.65 -0.84 -4.48
N ILE A 90 -15.61 -0.04 -4.95
CA ILE A 90 -16.91 0.15 -4.26
C ILE A 90 -17.71 -1.15 -4.17
N VAL A 91 -17.78 -1.94 -5.25
CA VAL A 91 -18.55 -3.20 -5.26
C VAL A 91 -17.89 -4.28 -4.41
N SER A 92 -16.57 -4.24 -4.22
CA SER A 92 -15.82 -5.21 -3.42
C SER A 92 -15.56 -4.77 -1.97
N ALA A 93 -15.87 -3.52 -1.61
CA ALA A 93 -15.72 -2.94 -0.27
C ALA A 93 -16.92 -3.26 0.64
#